data_AF-A0A0K8MG76-F1
#
_entry.id   AF-A0A0K8MG76-F1
#
_cell.length_a   1.000
_cell.length_b   1.000
_cell.length_c   1.000
_cell.angle_alpha   90.00
_cell.angle_beta   90.00
_cell.angle_gamma   90.00
#
_symmetry.space_group_name_H-M   'P 1'
#
loop_
_entity.id
_entity.type
_entity.pdbx_description
1 polymer ?
#
loop_
_entity_poly.entity_id
_entity_poly.type
_entity_poly.pdbx_seq_one_letter_code
_entity_poly.pdbx_strand_id
1 'polypeptide(L)'
;MKQRNIIRHYFTGYGKWSLDGLENLKEEGQGSFKDRYAEENYNFWIEVHRVFDAYTATLPPEIVNMEREHYRERIPFGQSYNVVAPTAVIQEVNNELNRLAKSIEQPERIKQVS
;
A
#
# COMPACT_ATOMS: atom_id res chain seq x y z
N MET A 1 0.03 -8.00 -9.35
CA MET A 1 0.87 -7.79 -8.14
C MET A 1 0.35 -8.63 -6.98
N LYS A 2 1.24 -9.34 -6.25
CA LYS A 2 0.86 -10.08 -5.03
C LYS A 2 0.45 -9.11 -3.90
N GLN A 3 -0.54 -9.47 -3.09
CA GLN A 3 -1.05 -8.65 -1.96
C GLN A 3 0.06 -8.11 -1.06
N ARG A 4 0.99 -8.98 -0.66
CA ARG A 4 2.16 -8.60 0.15
C ARG A 4 2.98 -7.46 -0.46
N ASN A 5 3.09 -7.40 -1.78
CA ASN A 5 3.82 -6.32 -2.46
C ASN A 5 3.04 -5.02 -2.44
N ILE A 6 1.70 -5.06 -2.54
CA ILE A 6 0.85 -3.87 -2.41
C ILE A 6 1.04 -3.25 -1.02
N ILE A 7 0.90 -4.08 0.02
CA ILE A 7 1.08 -3.66 1.42
C ILE A 7 2.49 -3.12 1.65
N ARG A 8 3.51 -3.85 1.18
CA ARG A 8 4.90 -3.40 1.28
C ARG A 8 5.11 -2.05 0.60
N HIS A 9 4.67 -1.89 -0.65
CA HIS A 9 4.89 -0.65 -1.40
C HIS A 9 4.20 0.55 -0.77
N TYR A 10 3.05 0.35 -0.13
CA TYR A 10 2.40 1.37 0.66
C TYR A 10 3.28 1.78 1.86
N PHE A 11 3.64 0.83 2.74
CA PHE A 11 4.39 1.14 3.96
C PHE A 11 5.84 1.55 3.73
N THR A 12 6.47 1.18 2.61
CA THR A 12 7.81 1.68 2.24
C THR A 12 7.78 3.08 1.60
N GLY A 13 6.59 3.64 1.32
CA GLY A 13 6.44 4.91 0.61
C GLY A 13 6.62 4.83 -0.91
N TYR A 14 6.84 3.63 -1.46
CA TYR A 14 7.01 3.45 -2.91
C TYR A 14 5.74 3.80 -3.68
N GLY A 15 4.57 3.43 -3.14
CA GLY A 15 3.29 3.75 -3.77
C GLY A 15 3.09 5.25 -3.88
N LYS A 16 3.45 6.02 -2.85
CA LYS A 16 3.36 7.49 -2.87
C LYS A 16 4.34 8.10 -3.87
N TRP A 17 5.60 7.65 -3.84
CA TRP A 17 6.60 8.06 -4.82
C TRP A 17 6.17 7.77 -6.28
N SER A 18 5.55 6.61 -6.52
CA SER A 18 5.02 6.26 -7.85
C SER A 18 3.88 7.18 -8.27
N LEU A 19 2.99 7.51 -7.33
CA LEU A 19 1.88 8.44 -7.54
C LEU A 19 2.39 9.83 -7.91
N ASP A 20 3.33 10.38 -7.15
CA ASP A 20 3.91 11.70 -7.40
C ASP A 20 4.59 11.76 -8.77
N GLY A 21 5.29 10.69 -9.17
CA GLY A 21 5.86 10.57 -10.51
C GLY A 21 4.81 10.56 -11.63
N LEU A 22 3.68 9.87 -11.41
CA LEU A 22 2.58 9.81 -12.37
C LEU A 22 1.79 11.12 -12.44
N GLU A 23 1.66 11.86 -11.32
CA GLU A 23 1.10 13.21 -11.29
C GLU A 23 1.92 14.16 -12.17
N ASN A 24 3.25 14.13 -12.05
CA ASN A 24 4.13 14.93 -12.93
C ASN A 24 3.94 14.57 -14.41
N LEU A 25 3.85 13.28 -14.75
CA LEU A 25 3.61 12.85 -16.14
C LEU A 25 2.24 13.33 -16.68
N LYS A 26 1.22 13.37 -15.81
CA LYS A 26 -0.11 13.90 -16.16
C LYS A 26 -0.06 15.41 -16.39
N GLU A 27 0.70 16.15 -15.58
CA GLU A 27 0.90 17.59 -15.74
C GLU A 27 1.65 17.92 -17.04
N GLU A 28 2.72 17.19 -17.35
CA GLU A 28 3.43 17.27 -18.64
C GLU A 28 2.53 16.94 -19.85
N GLY A 29 1.50 16.11 -19.61
CA GLY A 29 0.44 15.80 -20.56
C GLY A 29 -0.74 16.77 -20.54
N GLN A 30 -0.56 17.97 -19.98
CA GLN A 30 -1.59 19.02 -19.88
C GLN A 30 -2.86 18.55 -19.16
N GLY A 31 -2.70 17.76 -18.10
CA GLY A 31 -3.79 17.22 -17.29
C GLY A 31 -4.33 15.87 -17.76
N SER A 32 -3.72 15.28 -18.79
CA SER A 32 -4.11 13.97 -19.32
C SER A 32 -2.91 13.02 -19.43
N PHE A 33 -3.15 11.73 -19.27
CA PHE A 33 -2.12 10.73 -19.55
C PHE A 33 -2.04 10.48 -21.05
N LYS A 34 -0.83 10.58 -21.61
CA LYS A 34 -0.55 10.21 -23.01
C LYS A 34 -0.51 8.69 -23.20
N ASP A 35 -0.25 7.96 -22.13
CA ASP A 35 -0.10 6.51 -22.09
C ASP A 35 -1.15 5.89 -21.17
N ARG A 36 -1.93 4.95 -21.70
CA ARG A 36 -2.95 4.21 -20.96
C ARG A 36 -2.35 3.42 -19.80
N TYR A 37 -1.11 2.93 -19.94
CA TYR A 37 -0.46 2.20 -18.86
C TYR A 37 -0.12 3.12 -17.67
N ALA A 38 0.34 4.35 -17.93
CA ALA A 38 0.51 5.36 -16.89
C ALA A 38 -0.81 5.68 -16.17
N GLU A 39 -1.91 5.84 -16.92
CA GLU A 39 -3.24 6.07 -16.35
C GLU A 39 -3.73 4.91 -15.47
N GLU A 40 -3.61 3.67 -15.96
CA GLU A 40 -3.99 2.46 -15.22
C GLU A 40 -3.20 2.33 -13.91
N ASN A 41 -1.89 2.59 -13.94
CA ASN A 41 -1.06 2.59 -12.73
C ASN A 41 -1.42 3.71 -11.77
N TYR A 42 -1.73 4.90 -12.28
CA TYR A 42 -2.13 6.05 -11.46
C TYR A 42 -3.41 5.74 -10.70
N ASN A 43 -4.43 5.26 -11.42
CA ASN A 43 -5.70 4.88 -10.82
C ASN A 43 -5.54 3.75 -9.80
N PHE A 44 -4.67 2.77 -10.09
CA PHE A 44 -4.34 1.70 -9.15
C PHE A 44 -3.72 2.25 -7.85
N TRP A 45 -2.69 3.09 -7.95
CA TRP A 45 -2.04 3.64 -6.75
C TRP A 45 -2.93 4.60 -5.97
N ILE A 46 -3.79 5.37 -6.63
CA ILE A 46 -4.83 6.16 -5.95
C ILE A 46 -5.71 5.27 -5.11
N GLU A 47 -6.21 4.16 -5.68
CA GLU A 47 -7.10 3.26 -4.97
C GLU A 47 -6.41 2.57 -3.79
N VAL A 48 -5.14 2.17 -3.96
CA VAL A 48 -4.32 1.62 -2.86
C VAL A 48 -4.24 2.60 -1.69
N HIS A 49 -3.89 3.86 -1.94
CA HIS A 49 -3.79 4.87 -0.88
C HIS A 49 -5.16 5.19 -0.29
N ARG A 50 -6.20 5.34 -1.11
CA ARG A 50 -7.57 5.59 -0.61
C ARG A 50 -8.01 4.52 0.39
N VAL A 51 -7.78 3.24 0.07
CA VAL A 51 -8.21 2.11 0.90
C VAL A 51 -7.34 2.00 2.16
N PHE A 52 -6.01 2.07 2.03
CA PHE A 52 -5.11 1.89 3.16
C PHE A 52 -5.02 3.11 4.08
N ASP A 53 -5.08 4.34 3.55
CA ASP A 53 -5.12 5.55 4.39
C ASP A 53 -6.40 5.57 5.23
N ALA A 54 -7.55 5.21 4.63
CA ALA A 54 -8.80 5.11 5.37
C ALA A 54 -8.73 4.10 6.52
N TYR A 55 -8.12 2.93 6.30
CA TYR A 55 -7.97 1.93 7.34
C TYR A 55 -6.93 2.32 8.39
N THR A 56 -5.73 2.75 7.98
CA THR A 56 -4.65 3.10 8.90
C THR A 56 -4.97 4.32 9.76
N ALA A 57 -5.82 5.23 9.30
CA ALA A 57 -6.35 6.34 10.12
C ALA A 57 -7.20 5.86 11.30
N THR A 58 -7.70 4.63 11.29
CA THR A 58 -8.46 4.02 12.41
C THR A 58 -7.58 3.31 13.43
N LEU A 59 -6.30 3.10 13.12
CA LEU A 59 -5.37 2.34 13.95
C LEU A 59 -4.58 3.26 14.90
N PRO A 60 -4.18 2.74 16.07
CA PRO A 60 -3.18 3.41 16.91
C PRO A 60 -1.89 3.70 16.12
N PRO A 61 -1.28 4.89 16.29
CA PRO A 61 -0.05 5.26 15.59
C PRO A 61 1.09 4.25 15.77
N GLU A 62 1.17 3.60 16.93
CA GLU A 62 2.19 2.61 17.27
C GLU A 62 2.06 1.35 16.39
N ILE A 63 0.83 0.94 16.07
CA ILE A 63 0.58 -0.18 15.15
C ILE A 63 0.97 0.21 13.72
N VAL A 64 0.62 1.42 13.28
CA VAL A 64 1.01 1.91 11.95
C VAL A 64 2.53 2.01 11.82
N ASN A 65 3.22 2.47 12.86
CA ASN A 65 4.68 2.54 12.87
C ASN A 65 5.32 1.15 12.87
N MET A 66 4.76 0.19 13.61
CA MET A 66 5.20 -1.21 13.56
C MET A 66 5.10 -1.78 12.13
N GLU A 67 4.01 -1.55 11.41
CA GLU A 67 3.87 -1.97 10.01
C GLU A 67 4.94 -1.33 9.12
N ARG A 68 5.21 -0.02 9.32
CA ARG A 68 6.28 0.69 8.61
C ARG A 68 7.65 0.07 8.87
N GLU A 69 8.00 -0.16 10.14
CA GLU A 69 9.25 -0.80 10.56
C GLU A 69 9.38 -2.20 9.95
N HIS A 70 8.30 -2.99 9.96
CA HIS A 70 8.29 -4.32 9.36
C HIS A 70 8.65 -4.27 7.87
N TYR A 71 7.97 -3.41 7.10
CA TYR A 71 8.14 -3.40 5.64
C TYR A 71 9.36 -2.61 5.17
N ARG A 72 9.75 -1.54 5.87
CA ARG A 72 10.87 -0.67 5.51
C ARG A 72 12.19 -1.19 6.06
N GLU A 73 12.21 -1.61 7.31
CA GLU A 73 13.43 -1.98 8.06
C GLU A 73 13.59 -3.49 8.21
N ARG A 74 12.61 -4.28 7.75
CA ARG A 74 12.59 -5.75 7.81
C ARG A 74 12.58 -6.29 9.24
N ILE A 75 12.05 -5.52 10.18
CA ILE A 75 11.87 -5.97 11.57
C ILE A 75 10.80 -7.07 11.59
N PRO A 76 11.07 -8.27 12.15
CA PRO A 76 10.05 -9.32 12.25
C PRO A 76 8.91 -8.92 13.21
N PHE A 77 7.66 -9.17 12.83
CA PHE A 77 6.49 -8.92 13.70
C PHE A 77 6.58 -9.59 15.08
N GLY A 78 7.30 -10.71 15.17
CA GLY A 78 7.52 -11.41 16.44
C GLY A 78 8.18 -10.54 17.51
N GLN A 79 8.93 -9.50 17.14
CA GLN A 79 9.53 -8.56 18.09
C GLN A 79 8.51 -7.56 18.65
N SER A 80 7.39 -7.36 17.97
CA SER A 80 6.35 -6.40 18.35
C SER A 80 5.21 -7.04 19.16
N TYR A 81 5.12 -8.37 19.17
CA TYR A 81 4.10 -9.12 19.90
C TYR A 81 4.18 -8.87 21.41
N ASN A 82 3.07 -8.43 21.99
CA ASN A 82 2.92 -8.05 23.39
C ASN A 82 3.85 -6.90 23.84
N VAL A 83 4.47 -6.20 22.88
CA VAL A 83 5.25 -4.98 23.08
C VAL A 83 4.47 -3.79 22.56
N VAL A 84 4.10 -3.84 21.27
CA VAL A 84 3.30 -2.79 20.61
C VAL A 84 1.81 -3.01 20.86
N ALA A 85 1.34 -4.25 20.74
CA ALA A 85 -0.03 -4.66 20.98
C ALA A 85 -0.10 -6.18 21.25
N PRO A 86 -1.23 -6.70 21.79
CA PRO A 86 -1.43 -8.13 21.90
C PRO A 86 -1.29 -8.82 20.54
N THR A 87 -0.72 -10.03 20.52
CA THR A 87 -0.51 -10.78 19.26
C THR A 87 -1.78 -10.92 18.42
N ALA A 88 -2.93 -11.16 19.06
CA ALA A 88 -4.21 -11.28 18.36
C ALA A 88 -4.59 -9.99 17.60
N VAL A 89 -4.32 -8.81 18.18
CA VAL A 89 -4.58 -7.51 17.54
C VAL A 89 -3.67 -7.33 16.33
N ILE A 90 -2.37 -7.65 16.46
CA ILE A 90 -1.42 -7.54 15.34
C ILE A 90 -1.81 -8.50 14.20
N GLN A 91 -2.27 -9.71 14.53
CA GLN A 91 -2.76 -10.67 13.53
C GLN A 91 -4.03 -10.18 12.84
N GLU A 92 -4.96 -9.58 13.58
CA GLU A 92 -6.19 -9.00 13.03
C GLU A 92 -5.88 -7.89 12.03
N VAL A 93 -4.98 -6.96 12.39
CA VAL A 93 -4.54 -5.89 11.49
C VAL A 93 -3.88 -6.45 10.23
N ASN A 94 -2.99 -7.43 10.37
CA ASN A 94 -2.34 -8.09 9.24
C ASN A 94 -3.35 -8.79 8.32
N ASN A 95 -4.34 -9.47 8.88
CA ASN A 95 -5.38 -10.14 8.12
C ASN A 95 -6.25 -9.13 7.36
N GLU A 96 -6.59 -8.02 8.00
CA GLU A 96 -7.40 -6.95 7.41
C GLU A 96 -6.65 -6.25 6.27
N LEU A 97 -5.36 -5.93 6.45
CA LEU A 97 -4.51 -5.40 5.37
C LEU A 97 -4.45 -6.34 4.17
N ASN A 98 -4.35 -7.66 4.39
CA ASN A 98 -4.39 -8.65 3.30
C ASN A 98 -5.76 -8.71 2.63
N ARG A 99 -6.85 -8.62 3.39
CA ARG A 99 -8.22 -8.58 2.87
C ARG A 99 -8.43 -7.35 1.98
N LEU A 100 -8.01 -6.17 2.46
CA LEU A 100 -8.08 -4.90 1.73
C LEU A 100 -7.21 -4.94 0.47
N ALA A 101 -5.98 -5.46 0.57
CA ALA A 101 -5.10 -5.63 -0.59
C ALA A 101 -5.72 -6.53 -1.67
N LYS A 102 -6.50 -7.54 -1.26
CA LYS A 102 -7.21 -8.44 -2.17
C LYS A 102 -8.41 -7.79 -2.84
N SER A 103 -9.09 -6.85 -2.18
CA SER A 103 -10.26 -6.17 -2.76
C SER A 103 -9.91 -5.08 -3.76
N ILE A 104 -8.66 -4.60 -3.78
CA ILE A 104 -8.22 -3.60 -4.75
C ILE A 104 -8.14 -4.25 -6.14
N GLU A 105 -8.94 -3.74 -7.08
CA GLU A 105 -8.92 -4.18 -8.46
C GLU A 105 -7.57 -3.81 -9.10
N GLN A 106 -6.97 -4.80 -9.75
CA GLN A 106 -5.71 -4.61 -10.46
C GLN A 106 -5.95 -4.62 -11.96
N PRO A 107 -5.39 -3.68 -12.73
CA PRO A 107 -5.34 -3.75 -14.18
C PRO A 107 -4.77 -5.09 -14.64
N GLU A 108 -5.31 -5.68 -15.71
CA GLU A 108 -4.88 -6.98 -16.25
C GLU A 108 -3.36 -7.03 -16.52
N ARG A 109 -2.79 -5.90 -16.97
CA ARG A 109 -1.35 -5.77 -17.20
C ARG A 109 -0.53 -5.91 -15.91
N ILE A 110 -1.03 -5.42 -14.78
CA ILE A 110 -0.37 -5.55 -13.47
C ILE A 110 -0.52 -6.97 -12.91
N LYS A 111 -1.59 -7.69 -13.27
CA LYS A 111 -1.78 -9.11 -12.92
C LYS A 111 -0.79 -10.02 -13.65
N GLN A 112 -0.48 -9.72 -14.92
CA GLN A 112 0.40 -10.56 -15.75
C GLN A 112 1.88 -10.50 -15.37
N VAL A 113 2.32 -9.43 -14.69
CA VAL A 113 3.74 -9.19 -14.34
C VAL A 113 4.09 -9.73 -12.93
N SER A 114 3.18 -10.46 -12.25
CA SER A 114 3.30 -10.77 -10.81
C SER A 114 3.19 -12.22 -10.39
#